data_AF-Q22V25-F1
#
_entry.id   AF-Q22V25-F1
#
_cell.length_a   1.000
_cell.length_b   1.000
_cell.length_c   1.000
_cell.angle_alpha   90.00
_cell.angle_beta   90.00
_cell.angle_gamma   90.00
#
_symmetry.space_group_name_H-M   'P 1'
#
loop_
_entity.id
_entity.type
_entity.pdbx_description
1 polymer ?
#
loop_
_entity_poly.entity_id
_entity_poly.type
_entity_poly.pdbx_seq_one_letter_code
_entity_poly.pdbx_strand_id
1 'polypeptide(L)'
;MKKILVVGDLQGNFEGLAQKIQNFSKKGQEFNFAVCVGQTLSLEISLQDYKKSGVEMPIPVYFIDCSEMCQCLNHLYPTGTEIAKNIFFLGRSGIQEIQGLKVAFLNGLQSNKYSEFYTELHSQKSSFTGPYYSLQDIKLLEEEVKLSNQFMGVDIFLSNEWPEGFEKYTTFNEVVKRKSIHITKIAQKLSPRYHFCALEDKYYARFPYQNEQGHLSRLVCLGKWKSQQKHISAFQITPISKTPLEELKQITDDCTQNPYTHLTKPPVQQKVKDTSLSIQQQIENELMKEEEERLDKLEKSQGETEDLIKPYQPNGKQEKHSINLEQNQTIHFSGFDYRTNDDDIIEFLSRWGTISKINLVYDDHSKKHKGYGFVEYKDLQVTQKALNDSEKYSLHSRKIKFNLANNNKSSQSKQNDKCWFCYSNPNIDKSLIFYEGKHCYLALDKGPLSKNHFMIVPYDHLSSTLEFSQELLDEISKIKKNLLYIFENGYNQGLVIYQRYVKLSPNVSHILINCVPLDQNQVTQFQSNFESIVKHQKIDFFKLEANEQISSCVGEKEYYFNIDIYLSQDTFKRYLYVFKENERFPLDFGRQIICEILKMPHRLNWKTCQLTNDEQNECISEMKFNCQKFK
;
A
#
# COMPACT_ATOMS: atom_id res chain seq x y z
N MET A 1 -17.48 13.45 -37.16
CA MET A 1 -16.35 13.92 -36.33
C MET A 1 -16.78 14.02 -34.87
N LYS A 2 -15.87 13.76 -33.94
CA LYS A 2 -16.06 13.88 -32.49
C LYS A 2 -15.21 15.04 -31.99
N LYS A 3 -15.81 15.93 -31.20
CA LYS A 3 -15.13 17.05 -30.53
C LYS A 3 -14.80 16.62 -29.11
N ILE A 4 -13.54 16.70 -28.73
CA ILE A 4 -13.03 16.26 -27.43
C ILE A 4 -12.33 17.40 -26.72
N LEU A 5 -12.52 17.47 -25.41
CA LEU A 5 -11.75 18.35 -24.53
C LEU A 5 -10.66 17.52 -23.85
N VAL A 6 -9.41 17.96 -23.90
CA VAL A 6 -8.28 17.28 -23.26
C VAL A 6 -7.75 18.18 -22.16
N VAL A 7 -7.62 17.63 -20.96
CA VAL A 7 -7.24 18.33 -19.73
C VAL A 7 -5.96 17.70 -19.17
N GLY A 8 -4.99 18.54 -18.79
CA GLY A 8 -3.75 18.12 -18.11
C GLY A 8 -3.99 17.76 -16.64
N ASP A 9 -3.12 18.24 -15.75
CA ASP A 9 -3.20 17.89 -14.32
C ASP A 9 -4.37 18.62 -13.64
N LEU A 10 -5.53 17.97 -13.57
CA LEU A 10 -6.77 18.54 -13.01
C LEU A 10 -6.72 18.73 -11.49
N GLN A 11 -6.02 17.85 -10.78
CA GLN A 11 -5.83 17.86 -9.32
C GLN A 11 -7.14 17.99 -8.51
N GLY A 12 -8.17 17.23 -8.90
CA GLY A 12 -9.45 17.17 -8.22
C GLY A 12 -10.41 18.33 -8.54
N ASN A 13 -10.01 19.31 -9.36
CA ASN A 13 -10.82 20.51 -9.66
C ASN A 13 -12.00 20.26 -10.65
N PHE A 14 -12.81 19.24 -10.38
CA PHE A 14 -13.95 18.85 -11.22
C PHE A 14 -15.02 19.94 -11.30
N GLU A 15 -15.24 20.72 -10.25
CA GLU A 15 -16.18 21.85 -10.28
C GLU A 15 -15.74 22.93 -11.27
N GLY A 16 -14.46 23.31 -11.21
CA GLY A 16 -13.90 24.27 -12.16
C GLY A 16 -13.95 23.75 -13.59
N LEU A 17 -13.75 22.44 -13.79
CA LEU A 17 -13.92 21.81 -15.09
C LEU A 17 -15.37 21.85 -15.57
N ALA A 18 -16.34 21.49 -14.73
CA ALA A 18 -17.76 21.56 -15.06
C ALA A 18 -18.18 22.98 -15.44
N GLN A 19 -17.78 23.99 -14.64
CA GLN A 19 -18.02 25.40 -14.95
C GLN A 19 -17.38 25.82 -16.28
N LYS A 20 -16.15 25.37 -16.56
CA LYS A 20 -15.48 25.68 -17.82
C LYS A 20 -16.21 25.08 -19.02
N ILE A 21 -16.68 23.84 -18.91
CA ILE A 21 -17.47 23.16 -19.95
C ILE A 21 -18.80 23.88 -20.18
N GLN A 22 -19.51 24.25 -19.12
CA GLN A 22 -20.74 25.04 -19.23
C GLN A 22 -20.49 26.40 -19.93
N ASN A 23 -19.39 27.06 -19.61
CA ASN A 23 -19.01 28.33 -20.24
C ASN A 23 -18.68 28.17 -21.72
N PHE A 24 -18.11 27.03 -22.14
CA PHE A 24 -17.93 26.72 -23.56
C PHE A 24 -19.28 26.48 -24.25
N SER A 25 -20.17 25.70 -23.62
CA SER A 25 -21.52 25.46 -24.15
C SER A 25 -22.32 26.77 -24.33
N LYS A 26 -22.25 27.69 -23.35
CA LYS A 26 -22.84 29.05 -23.46
C LYS A 26 -22.29 29.86 -24.63
N LYS A 27 -21.07 29.58 -25.10
CA LYS A 27 -20.44 30.20 -26.27
C LYS A 27 -20.70 29.44 -27.57
N GLY A 28 -21.61 28.47 -27.58
CA GLY A 28 -21.91 27.62 -28.73
C GLY A 28 -20.83 26.56 -29.04
N GLN A 29 -19.92 26.31 -28.10
CA GLN A 29 -18.88 25.30 -28.24
C GLN A 29 -19.27 24.03 -27.49
N GLU A 30 -19.79 23.06 -28.24
CA GLU A 30 -20.18 21.75 -27.70
C GLU A 30 -19.09 20.70 -27.91
N PHE A 31 -18.94 19.83 -26.90
CA PHE A 31 -17.99 18.73 -26.88
C PHE A 31 -18.74 17.42 -26.62
N ASN A 32 -18.28 16.33 -27.22
CA ASN A 32 -18.88 15.02 -27.02
C ASN A 32 -18.48 14.40 -25.67
N PHE A 33 -17.21 14.60 -25.28
CA PHE A 33 -16.66 14.15 -23.99
C PHE A 33 -15.35 14.89 -23.70
N ALA A 34 -14.85 14.75 -22.47
CA ALA A 34 -13.52 15.19 -22.09
C ALA A 34 -12.64 14.01 -21.66
N VAL A 35 -11.32 14.19 -21.75
CA VAL A 35 -10.32 13.28 -21.18
C VAL A 35 -9.35 14.04 -20.26
N CYS A 36 -9.00 13.47 -19.10
CA CYS A 36 -7.96 13.98 -18.22
C CYS A 36 -6.77 13.02 -18.21
N VAL A 37 -5.56 13.54 -18.49
CA VAL A 37 -4.37 12.72 -18.85
C VAL A 37 -3.18 12.90 -17.92
N GLY A 38 -3.39 13.50 -16.74
CA GLY A 38 -2.33 13.86 -15.80
C GLY A 38 -2.61 13.39 -14.38
N GLN A 39 -2.19 14.18 -13.40
CA GLN A 39 -2.68 14.02 -12.03
C GLN A 39 -4.12 14.53 -11.97
N THR A 40 -5.09 13.61 -12.06
CA THR A 40 -6.50 13.97 -12.16
C THR A 40 -7.13 14.16 -10.78
N LEU A 41 -6.78 13.33 -9.80
CA LEU A 41 -7.27 13.44 -8.42
C LEU A 41 -6.26 14.15 -7.51
N SER A 42 -6.73 14.52 -6.31
CA SER A 42 -5.90 15.04 -5.22
C SER A 42 -6.50 14.59 -3.88
N LEU A 43 -5.65 14.34 -2.87
CA LEU A 43 -6.12 14.12 -1.51
C LEU A 43 -6.74 15.38 -0.88
N GLU A 44 -6.33 16.56 -1.36
CA GLU A 44 -6.82 17.85 -0.86
C GLU A 44 -8.21 18.21 -1.38
N ILE A 45 -8.60 17.66 -2.54
CA ILE A 45 -9.88 17.93 -3.20
C ILE A 45 -10.52 16.59 -3.54
N SER A 46 -11.40 16.12 -2.67
CA SER A 46 -11.99 14.79 -2.78
C SER A 46 -13.06 14.76 -3.87
N LEU A 47 -13.15 13.64 -4.57
CA LEU A 47 -14.28 13.36 -5.46
C LEU A 47 -15.63 13.37 -4.71
N GLN A 48 -15.59 13.19 -3.39
CA GLN A 48 -16.76 13.35 -2.52
C GLN A 48 -17.20 14.81 -2.40
N ASP A 49 -16.27 15.77 -2.41
CA ASP A 49 -16.59 17.20 -2.33
C ASP A 49 -17.35 17.63 -3.59
N TYR A 50 -16.90 17.16 -4.76
CA TYR A 50 -17.62 17.31 -6.02
C TYR A 50 -19.01 16.65 -5.98
N LYS A 51 -19.14 15.44 -5.42
CA LYS A 51 -20.45 14.78 -5.28
C LYS A 51 -21.39 15.55 -4.35
N LYS A 52 -20.85 16.18 -3.30
CA LYS A 52 -21.62 16.97 -2.32
C LYS A 52 -22.01 18.34 -2.84
N SER A 53 -21.21 18.96 -3.71
CA SER A 53 -21.52 20.30 -4.22
C SER A 53 -22.74 20.37 -5.12
N GLY A 54 -23.27 19.22 -5.54
CA GLY A 54 -24.45 19.13 -6.40
C GLY A 54 -24.18 19.61 -7.84
N VAL A 55 -22.93 19.93 -8.18
CA VAL A 55 -22.52 20.28 -9.53
C VAL A 55 -22.56 19.02 -10.39
N GLU A 56 -23.36 19.04 -11.45
CA GLU A 56 -23.39 17.93 -12.42
C GLU A 56 -22.38 18.15 -13.54
N MET A 57 -21.70 17.07 -13.95
CA MET A 57 -20.72 17.15 -15.02
C MET A 57 -21.48 17.18 -16.35
N PRO A 58 -21.35 18.24 -17.17
CA PRO A 58 -22.24 18.45 -18.31
C PRO A 58 -22.07 17.42 -19.44
N ILE A 59 -20.88 16.83 -19.56
CA ILE A 59 -20.50 15.85 -20.57
C ILE A 59 -19.72 14.72 -19.91
N PRO A 60 -19.65 13.51 -20.50
CA PRO A 60 -18.78 12.45 -20.00
C PRO A 60 -17.32 12.90 -19.91
N VAL A 61 -16.67 12.64 -18.77
CA VAL A 61 -15.25 12.89 -18.53
C VAL A 61 -14.57 11.58 -18.22
N TYR A 62 -13.64 11.15 -19.08
CA TYR A 62 -12.83 9.95 -18.87
C TYR A 62 -11.46 10.34 -18.33
N PHE A 63 -10.86 9.54 -17.46
CA PHE A 63 -9.54 9.90 -16.94
C PHE A 63 -8.64 8.71 -16.61
N ILE A 64 -7.34 8.99 -16.69
CA ILE A 64 -6.26 8.28 -16.02
C ILE A 64 -5.71 9.16 -14.90
N ASP A 65 -5.02 8.56 -13.94
CA ASP A 65 -4.54 9.20 -12.73
C ASP A 65 -3.20 8.63 -12.26
N CYS A 66 -2.42 9.45 -11.58
CA CYS A 66 -1.16 9.07 -10.94
C CYS A 66 -1.00 9.73 -9.56
N SER A 67 -2.11 10.20 -8.98
CA SER A 67 -2.13 10.77 -7.64
C SER A 67 -1.94 9.69 -6.57
N GLU A 68 -1.92 10.12 -5.32
CA GLU A 68 -1.93 9.26 -4.14
C GLU A 68 -3.13 8.30 -4.11
N MET A 69 -4.23 8.65 -4.79
CA MET A 69 -5.43 7.83 -4.89
C MET A 69 -5.35 6.75 -5.98
N CYS A 70 -4.34 6.79 -6.85
CA CYS A 70 -4.22 5.89 -8.00
C CYS A 70 -4.13 4.42 -7.57
N GLN A 71 -3.47 4.11 -6.45
CA GLN A 71 -3.43 2.76 -5.91
C GLN A 71 -4.84 2.24 -5.58
N CYS A 72 -5.65 3.05 -4.91
CA CYS A 72 -7.02 2.70 -4.58
C CYS A 72 -7.88 2.55 -5.84
N LEU A 73 -7.74 3.45 -6.82
CA LEU A 73 -8.45 3.36 -8.10
C LEU A 73 -8.13 2.06 -8.84
N ASN A 74 -6.84 1.74 -8.98
CA ASN A 74 -6.38 0.52 -9.64
C ASN A 74 -6.85 -0.75 -8.93
N HIS A 75 -6.96 -0.72 -7.60
CA HIS A 75 -7.44 -1.84 -6.81
C HIS A 75 -8.95 -2.06 -6.94
N LEU A 76 -9.73 -0.99 -6.80
CA LEU A 76 -11.19 -1.06 -6.79
C LEU A 76 -11.77 -1.22 -8.19
N TYR A 77 -11.13 -0.60 -9.19
CA TYR A 77 -11.66 -0.45 -10.54
C TYR A 77 -10.60 -0.79 -11.61
N PRO A 78 -10.00 -2.00 -11.59
CA PRO A 78 -8.89 -2.34 -12.46
C PRO A 78 -9.24 -2.25 -13.96
N THR A 79 -10.49 -2.51 -14.33
CA THR A 79 -11.02 -2.41 -15.70
C THR A 79 -11.74 -1.10 -15.98
N GLY A 80 -11.67 -0.14 -15.05
CA GLY A 80 -12.39 1.13 -15.14
C GLY A 80 -13.86 1.04 -14.72
N THR A 81 -14.43 2.19 -14.35
CA THR A 81 -15.85 2.34 -14.04
C THR A 81 -16.27 3.81 -14.00
N GLU A 82 -17.57 4.05 -13.98
CA GLU A 82 -18.14 5.34 -13.63
C GLU A 82 -18.08 5.54 -12.11
N ILE A 83 -17.23 6.45 -11.65
CA ILE A 83 -17.02 6.68 -10.21
C ILE A 83 -17.92 7.79 -9.65
N ALA A 84 -18.45 8.64 -10.52
CA ALA A 84 -19.50 9.63 -10.26
C ALA A 84 -20.24 9.91 -11.58
N LYS A 85 -21.46 10.47 -11.51
CA LYS A 85 -22.27 10.78 -12.71
C LYS A 85 -21.44 11.53 -13.75
N ASN A 86 -21.31 10.96 -14.95
CA ASN A 86 -20.52 11.44 -16.07
C ASN A 86 -18.98 11.54 -15.81
N ILE A 87 -18.44 10.85 -14.82
CA ILE A 87 -17.00 10.80 -14.52
C ILE A 87 -16.53 9.33 -14.47
N PHE A 88 -15.69 8.97 -15.43
CA PHE A 88 -15.26 7.60 -15.70
C PHE A 88 -13.75 7.45 -15.49
N PHE A 89 -13.36 6.60 -14.56
CA PHE A 89 -11.98 6.12 -14.49
C PHE A 89 -11.80 5.01 -15.54
N LEU A 90 -10.76 5.09 -16.37
CA LEU A 90 -10.56 4.16 -17.49
C LEU A 90 -10.06 2.78 -17.07
N GLY A 91 -9.38 2.68 -15.92
CA GLY A 91 -8.78 1.43 -15.43
C GLY A 91 -7.25 1.49 -15.44
N ARG A 92 -6.61 0.33 -15.24
CA ARG A 92 -5.14 0.20 -15.19
C ARG A 92 -4.47 0.39 -16.56
N SER A 93 -4.96 -0.33 -17.55
CA SER A 93 -4.47 -0.29 -18.92
C SER A 93 -5.47 -0.97 -19.84
N GLY A 94 -5.51 -0.59 -21.11
CA GLY A 94 -6.30 -1.29 -22.12
C GLY A 94 -6.68 -0.41 -23.29
N ILE A 95 -7.42 -1.00 -24.24
CA ILE A 95 -8.05 -0.29 -25.37
C ILE A 95 -9.57 -0.37 -25.22
N GLN A 96 -10.23 0.79 -25.14
CA GLN A 96 -11.68 0.90 -25.03
C GLN A 96 -12.27 1.68 -26.22
N GLU A 97 -13.49 1.32 -26.63
CA GLU A 97 -14.24 2.11 -27.59
C GLU A 97 -15.05 3.20 -26.87
N ILE A 98 -14.66 4.46 -27.05
CA ILE A 98 -15.32 5.61 -26.44
C ILE A 98 -15.97 6.43 -27.55
N GLN A 99 -17.31 6.44 -27.57
CA GLN A 99 -18.07 7.22 -28.56
C GLN A 99 -17.69 6.91 -30.01
N GLY A 100 -17.29 5.66 -30.30
CA GLY A 100 -16.83 5.19 -31.61
C GLY A 100 -15.36 5.43 -31.92
N LEU A 101 -14.58 5.97 -30.98
CA LEU A 101 -13.12 6.12 -31.08
C LEU A 101 -12.43 4.99 -30.32
N LYS A 102 -11.38 4.40 -30.89
CA LYS A 102 -10.48 3.49 -30.17
C LYS A 102 -9.52 4.28 -29.30
N VAL A 103 -9.69 4.21 -27.98
CA VAL A 103 -8.88 4.93 -26.99
C VAL A 103 -8.05 3.92 -26.20
N ALA A 104 -6.73 3.95 -26.39
CA ALA A 104 -5.78 3.25 -25.56
C ALA A 104 -5.39 4.11 -24.36
N PHE A 105 -5.09 3.48 -23.23
CA PHE A 105 -4.60 4.17 -22.05
C PHE A 105 -3.66 3.28 -21.25
N LEU A 106 -2.69 3.92 -20.59
CA LEU A 106 -1.81 3.31 -19.60
C LEU A 106 -1.76 4.21 -18.37
N ASN A 107 -2.31 3.73 -17.26
CA ASN A 107 -2.53 4.50 -16.04
C ASN A 107 -1.33 4.40 -15.09
N GLY A 108 -0.89 5.54 -14.57
CA GLY A 108 0.19 5.63 -13.58
C GLY A 108 1.56 5.97 -14.19
N LEU A 109 2.60 5.70 -13.41
CA LEU A 109 3.99 6.07 -13.66
C LEU A 109 4.89 4.83 -13.81
N GLN A 110 6.03 5.01 -14.47
CA GLN A 110 7.11 4.04 -14.42
C GLN A 110 7.71 3.98 -13.02
N SER A 111 7.93 2.75 -12.52
CA SER A 111 8.78 2.55 -11.35
C SER A 111 10.22 2.26 -11.75
N ASN A 112 11.16 3.10 -11.31
CA ASN A 112 12.59 2.86 -11.45
C ASN A 112 13.17 1.94 -10.35
N LYS A 113 12.42 1.69 -9.27
CA LYS A 113 12.82 0.83 -8.14
C LYS A 113 12.30 -0.61 -8.24
N TYR A 114 11.25 -0.84 -9.03
CA TYR A 114 10.51 -2.11 -9.05
C TYR A 114 10.38 -2.73 -10.46
N SER A 115 11.26 -2.38 -11.42
CA SER A 115 11.15 -2.82 -12.82
C SER A 115 11.15 -4.35 -13.03
N GLU A 116 11.71 -5.11 -12.10
CA GLU A 116 11.90 -6.57 -12.20
C GLU A 116 10.87 -7.42 -11.41
N PHE A 117 9.96 -6.80 -10.65
CA PHE A 117 8.98 -7.51 -9.80
C PHE A 117 7.73 -8.01 -10.54
N TYR A 118 7.64 -7.81 -11.87
CA TYR A 118 6.37 -7.89 -12.61
C TYR A 118 6.28 -9.03 -13.63
N THR A 119 6.86 -10.20 -13.34
CA THR A 119 6.74 -11.39 -14.19
C THR A 119 5.71 -12.39 -13.64
N GLU A 120 4.57 -12.43 -14.34
CA GLU A 120 3.80 -13.63 -14.75
C GLU A 120 2.77 -14.30 -13.81
N LEU A 121 2.69 -14.01 -12.51
CA LEU A 121 1.77 -14.76 -11.62
C LEU A 121 0.59 -13.99 -10.99
N HIS A 122 0.41 -12.70 -11.30
CA HIS A 122 -0.58 -11.86 -10.61
C HIS A 122 -1.57 -11.13 -11.55
N SER A 123 -2.07 -11.82 -12.57
CA SER A 123 -3.05 -11.26 -13.53
C SER A 123 -4.42 -10.93 -12.92
N GLN A 124 -4.73 -11.34 -11.69
CA GLN A 124 -6.06 -11.14 -11.08
C GLN A 124 -6.08 -10.62 -9.63
N LYS A 125 -4.92 -10.42 -8.98
CA LYS A 125 -4.82 -9.84 -7.64
C LYS A 125 -3.52 -9.05 -7.52
N SER A 126 -3.58 -7.72 -7.58
CA SER A 126 -2.42 -6.89 -7.29
C SER A 126 -2.52 -6.33 -5.87
N SER A 127 -1.69 -6.84 -4.95
CA SER A 127 -1.32 -6.22 -3.67
C SER A 127 -0.37 -5.02 -3.90
N PHE A 128 -0.71 -4.19 -4.88
CA PHE A 128 0.19 -3.19 -5.48
C PHE A 128 0.35 -1.96 -4.60
N THR A 129 1.57 -1.43 -4.51
CA THR A 129 1.93 -0.19 -3.80
C THR A 129 2.22 0.93 -4.80
N GLY A 130 1.45 2.03 -4.74
CA GLY A 130 1.73 3.29 -5.45
C GLY A 130 1.08 3.51 -6.82
N PRO A 131 1.30 4.68 -7.45
CA PRO A 131 0.66 5.12 -8.69
C PRO A 131 1.37 4.61 -9.95
N TYR A 132 1.81 3.35 -9.98
CA TYR A 132 2.68 2.81 -11.03
C TYR A 132 1.97 1.83 -11.98
N TYR A 133 2.45 1.73 -13.22
CA TYR A 133 2.10 0.62 -14.13
C TYR A 133 3.18 -0.47 -14.12
N SER A 134 2.77 -1.70 -14.45
CA SER A 134 3.64 -2.88 -14.49
C SER A 134 4.02 -3.28 -15.92
N LEU A 135 5.01 -4.16 -16.06
CA LEU A 135 5.33 -4.79 -17.35
C LEU A 135 4.19 -5.66 -17.87
N GLN A 136 3.36 -6.23 -16.99
CA GLN A 136 2.19 -7.00 -17.39
C GLN A 136 1.12 -6.09 -18.02
N ASP A 137 0.87 -4.92 -17.45
CA ASP A 137 -0.07 -3.93 -18.03
C ASP A 137 0.36 -3.55 -19.46
N ILE A 138 1.68 -3.40 -19.68
CA ILE A 138 2.25 -3.18 -21.01
C ILE A 138 2.07 -4.42 -21.90
N LYS A 139 2.43 -5.62 -21.44
CA LYS A 139 2.28 -6.87 -22.20
C LYS A 139 0.84 -7.10 -22.66
N LEU A 140 -0.15 -6.87 -21.78
CA LEU A 140 -1.57 -7.02 -22.11
C LEU A 140 -2.01 -6.07 -23.22
N LEU A 141 -1.59 -4.80 -23.17
CA LEU A 141 -1.82 -3.86 -24.28
C LEU A 141 -1.17 -4.35 -25.59
N GLU A 142 0.05 -4.88 -25.52
CA GLU A 142 0.73 -5.43 -26.70
C GLU A 142 0.03 -6.67 -27.26
N GLU A 143 -0.52 -7.51 -26.40
CA GLU A 143 -1.30 -8.69 -26.78
C GLU A 143 -2.63 -8.30 -27.44
N GLU A 144 -3.34 -7.30 -26.90
CA GLU A 144 -4.57 -6.76 -27.53
C GLU A 144 -4.31 -6.27 -28.96
N VAL A 145 -3.16 -5.60 -29.19
CA VAL A 145 -2.73 -5.18 -30.52
C VAL A 145 -2.48 -6.38 -31.43
N LYS A 146 -1.76 -7.40 -30.94
CA LYS A 146 -1.40 -8.60 -31.72
C LYS A 146 -2.60 -9.46 -32.09
N LEU A 147 -3.63 -9.50 -31.25
CA LEU A 147 -4.86 -10.27 -31.51
C LEU A 147 -5.67 -9.72 -32.70
N SER A 148 -5.39 -8.49 -33.13
CA SER A 148 -6.08 -7.86 -34.25
C SER A 148 -5.33 -8.10 -35.58
N ASN A 149 -5.89 -8.97 -36.43
CA ASN A 149 -5.34 -9.31 -37.75
C ASN A 149 -5.18 -8.09 -38.70
N GLN A 150 -5.87 -6.98 -38.44
CA GLN A 150 -5.82 -5.73 -39.21
C GLN A 150 -5.76 -4.51 -38.28
N PHE A 151 -4.77 -4.49 -37.38
CA PHE A 151 -4.61 -3.38 -36.45
C PHE A 151 -4.05 -2.13 -37.15
N MET A 152 -4.92 -1.17 -37.48
CA MET A 152 -4.54 0.11 -38.10
C MET A 152 -4.04 1.17 -37.11
N GLY A 153 -3.93 0.84 -35.82
CA GLY A 153 -3.64 1.78 -34.75
C GLY A 153 -4.88 2.22 -33.96
N VAL A 154 -4.66 3.13 -33.01
CA VAL A 154 -5.73 3.72 -32.17
C VAL A 154 -5.96 5.19 -32.49
N ASP A 155 -7.17 5.67 -32.22
CA ASP A 155 -7.51 7.09 -32.41
C ASP A 155 -6.78 7.97 -31.39
N ILE A 156 -6.74 7.52 -30.13
CA ILE A 156 -6.16 8.26 -29.02
C ILE A 156 -5.37 7.30 -28.13
N PHE A 157 -4.19 7.72 -27.68
CA PHE A 157 -3.44 7.11 -26.59
C PHE A 157 -3.27 8.10 -25.43
N LEU A 158 -3.59 7.66 -24.21
CA LEU A 158 -3.46 8.45 -22.99
C LEU A 158 -2.36 7.84 -22.11
N SER A 159 -1.39 8.65 -21.69
CA SER A 159 -0.40 8.27 -20.67
C SER A 159 -0.16 9.43 -19.72
N ASN A 160 0.15 9.16 -18.46
CA ASN A 160 0.48 10.24 -17.53
C ASN A 160 1.86 10.85 -17.87
N GLU A 161 2.86 10.01 -18.13
CA GLU A 161 4.24 10.42 -18.44
C GLU A 161 4.47 10.69 -19.93
N TRP A 162 5.54 11.45 -20.23
CA TRP A 162 5.95 11.74 -21.60
C TRP A 162 6.73 10.56 -22.19
N PRO A 163 6.62 10.30 -23.50
CA PRO A 163 7.48 9.32 -24.16
C PRO A 163 8.94 9.79 -24.18
N GLU A 164 9.88 8.91 -23.88
CA GLU A 164 11.31 9.19 -24.03
C GLU A 164 11.72 9.31 -25.51
N GLY A 165 12.52 10.33 -25.83
CA GLY A 165 13.02 10.60 -27.19
C GLY A 165 12.07 11.38 -28.09
N PHE A 166 10.92 11.82 -27.57
CA PHE A 166 9.93 12.63 -28.29
C PHE A 166 10.50 13.91 -28.92
N GLU A 167 11.55 14.48 -28.31
CA GLU A 167 12.21 15.71 -28.71
C GLU A 167 13.01 15.58 -30.01
N LYS A 168 13.31 14.35 -30.46
CA LYS A 168 14.10 14.12 -31.69
C LYS A 168 13.44 14.74 -32.90
N TYR A 169 14.28 15.30 -33.77
CA TYR A 169 13.88 16.01 -35.00
C TYR A 169 13.03 17.26 -34.75
N THR A 170 13.13 17.84 -33.55
CA THR A 170 12.45 19.09 -33.18
C THR A 170 13.46 20.08 -32.60
N THR A 171 13.02 21.33 -32.40
CA THR A 171 13.81 22.37 -31.73
C THR A 171 13.61 22.39 -30.21
N PHE A 172 12.87 21.43 -29.66
CA PHE A 172 12.58 21.36 -28.23
C PHE A 172 13.86 21.09 -27.44
N ASN A 173 14.17 21.98 -26.49
CA ASN A 173 15.42 21.97 -25.72
C ASN A 173 15.20 22.06 -24.20
N GLU A 174 13.95 22.04 -23.74
CA GLU A 174 13.67 22.14 -22.32
C GLU A 174 13.88 20.80 -21.60
N VAL A 175 14.25 20.88 -20.31
CA VAL A 175 14.35 19.70 -19.46
C VAL A 175 12.95 19.20 -19.10
N VAL A 176 12.76 17.89 -19.28
CA VAL A 176 11.55 17.15 -18.93
C VAL A 176 11.97 16.03 -17.98
N LYS A 177 11.39 15.99 -16.79
CA LYS A 177 11.81 15.09 -15.70
C LYS A 177 11.21 13.70 -15.83
N ARG A 178 9.92 13.61 -16.13
CA ARG A 178 9.13 12.37 -16.18
C ARG A 178 8.95 11.93 -17.62
N LYS A 179 9.92 11.13 -18.08
CA LYS A 179 9.90 10.46 -19.38
C LYS A 179 10.04 8.96 -19.19
N SER A 180 9.42 8.19 -20.07
CA SER A 180 9.50 6.73 -20.03
C SER A 180 9.74 6.11 -21.39
N ILE A 181 10.75 5.24 -21.46
CA ILE A 181 11.00 4.37 -22.61
C ILE A 181 9.86 3.36 -22.84
N HIS A 182 9.12 2.98 -21.80
CA HIS A 182 7.98 2.07 -21.94
C HIS A 182 6.82 2.75 -22.66
N ILE A 183 6.55 4.02 -22.34
CA ILE A 183 5.58 4.84 -23.07
C ILE A 183 5.97 4.97 -24.53
N THR A 184 7.26 5.15 -24.83
CA THR A 184 7.77 5.16 -26.22
C THR A 184 7.48 3.85 -26.95
N LYS A 185 7.86 2.71 -26.34
CA LYS A 185 7.67 1.38 -26.94
C LYS A 185 6.20 1.07 -27.23
N ILE A 186 5.32 1.36 -26.27
CA ILE A 186 3.90 1.07 -26.44
C ILE A 186 3.24 2.04 -27.43
N ALA A 187 3.66 3.32 -27.47
CA ALA A 187 3.18 4.27 -28.48
C ALA A 187 3.54 3.84 -29.91
N GLN A 188 4.73 3.27 -30.13
CA GLN A 188 5.09 2.70 -31.44
C GLN A 188 4.14 1.58 -31.84
N LYS A 189 3.87 0.63 -30.93
CA LYS A 189 2.98 -0.51 -31.17
C LYS A 189 1.53 -0.09 -31.39
N LEU A 190 1.04 0.86 -30.60
CA LEU A 190 -0.33 1.38 -30.68
C LEU A 190 -0.56 2.27 -31.90
N SER A 191 0.51 2.88 -32.46
CA SER A 191 0.45 3.82 -33.60
C SER A 191 -0.72 4.81 -33.47
N PRO A 192 -0.78 5.62 -32.39
CA PRO A 192 -1.92 6.48 -32.10
C PRO A 192 -1.98 7.69 -33.04
N ARG A 193 -3.17 8.11 -33.45
CA ARG A 193 -3.32 9.39 -34.18
C ARG A 193 -3.04 10.60 -33.28
N TYR A 194 -3.47 10.51 -32.03
CA TYR A 194 -3.15 11.49 -30.98
C TYR A 194 -2.65 10.78 -29.74
N HIS A 195 -1.54 11.28 -29.17
CA HIS A 195 -1.02 10.87 -27.89
C HIS A 195 -1.06 12.07 -26.94
N PHE A 196 -1.79 11.93 -25.82
CA PHE A 196 -1.95 12.98 -24.81
C PHE A 196 -1.28 12.57 -23.49
N CYS A 197 -0.51 13.49 -22.89
CA CYS A 197 0.12 13.32 -21.57
C CYS A 197 0.31 14.65 -20.81
N ALA A 198 0.81 14.60 -19.55
CA ALA A 198 0.94 15.79 -18.68
C ALA A 198 2.10 15.67 -17.65
N LEU A 199 1.92 16.12 -16.40
CA LEU A 199 2.84 16.05 -15.24
C LEU A 199 4.06 16.97 -15.16
N GLU A 200 4.41 17.66 -16.23
CA GLU A 200 5.60 18.52 -16.25
C GLU A 200 5.28 19.99 -15.98
N ASP A 201 3.99 20.31 -15.81
CA ASP A 201 3.46 21.67 -15.85
C ASP A 201 4.01 22.45 -17.06
N LYS A 202 3.96 21.83 -18.24
CA LYS A 202 4.46 22.36 -19.51
C LYS A 202 3.52 22.01 -20.64
N TYR A 203 3.23 22.99 -21.48
CA TYR A 203 2.54 22.73 -22.74
C TYR A 203 3.55 22.48 -23.86
N TYR A 204 3.39 21.36 -24.56
CA TYR A 204 4.15 21.09 -25.77
C TYR A 204 3.29 20.35 -26.78
N ALA A 205 3.17 20.90 -27.99
CA ALA A 205 2.55 20.21 -29.12
C ALA A 205 3.64 19.91 -30.15
N ARG A 206 3.97 18.64 -30.29
CA ARG A 206 4.99 18.20 -31.25
C ARG A 206 4.45 18.32 -32.67
N PHE A 207 5.31 18.69 -33.62
CA PHE A 207 5.02 18.50 -35.05
C PHE A 207 4.66 17.03 -35.33
N PRO A 208 3.77 16.77 -36.32
CA PRO A 208 3.35 15.42 -36.62
C PRO A 208 4.53 14.56 -37.12
N TYR A 209 4.39 13.25 -36.96
CA TYR A 209 5.31 12.26 -37.51
C TYR A 209 4.54 11.05 -38.03
N GLN A 210 5.11 10.35 -39.01
CA GLN A 210 4.52 9.13 -39.55
C GLN A 210 4.81 7.93 -38.61
N ASN A 211 3.77 7.19 -38.20
CA ASN A 211 3.92 6.00 -37.36
C ASN A 211 4.13 4.71 -38.17
N GLU A 212 4.25 3.58 -37.47
CA GLU A 212 4.49 2.24 -38.04
C GLU A 212 3.34 1.77 -38.97
N GLN A 213 2.14 2.34 -38.84
CA GLN A 213 0.98 2.06 -39.70
C GLN A 213 0.88 3.02 -40.91
N GLY A 214 1.85 3.94 -41.04
CA GLY A 214 1.97 4.86 -42.18
C GLY A 214 1.10 6.10 -42.09
N HIS A 215 0.39 6.35 -40.98
CA HIS A 215 -0.40 7.56 -40.77
C HIS A 215 0.21 8.50 -39.75
N LEU A 216 -0.32 9.73 -39.65
CA LEU A 216 0.23 10.78 -38.79
C LEU A 216 -0.16 10.61 -37.32
N SER A 217 0.84 10.63 -36.45
CA SER A 217 0.71 10.73 -35.00
C SER A 217 1.04 12.15 -34.51
N ARG A 218 0.31 12.62 -33.50
CA ARG A 218 0.50 13.92 -32.86
C ARG A 218 0.64 13.75 -31.35
N LEU A 219 1.79 14.12 -30.79
CA LEU A 219 2.00 14.17 -29.35
C LEU A 219 1.62 15.57 -28.84
N VAL A 220 0.75 15.61 -27.82
CA VAL A 220 0.40 16.86 -27.12
C VAL A 220 0.49 16.65 -25.62
N CYS A 221 1.36 17.44 -25.01
CA CYS A 221 1.59 17.48 -23.57
C CYS A 221 0.92 18.72 -22.97
N LEU A 222 0.22 18.57 -21.86
CA LEU A 222 -0.58 19.63 -21.22
C LEU A 222 0.00 20.02 -19.86
N GLY A 223 -0.15 21.30 -19.53
CA GLY A 223 0.26 21.84 -18.23
C GLY A 223 -0.73 21.56 -17.10
N LYS A 224 -0.40 22.08 -15.92
CA LYS A 224 -1.21 21.90 -14.71
C LYS A 224 -2.44 22.78 -14.71
N TRP A 225 -3.54 22.33 -14.11
CA TRP A 225 -4.77 23.12 -14.00
C TRP A 225 -4.52 24.50 -13.39
N LYS A 226 -5.03 25.55 -14.04
CA LYS A 226 -4.82 26.97 -13.67
C LYS A 226 -3.36 27.43 -13.66
N SER A 227 -2.42 26.66 -14.22
CA SER A 227 -1.08 27.16 -14.51
C SER A 227 -1.11 28.22 -15.62
N GLN A 228 0.00 28.94 -15.77
CA GLN A 228 0.24 29.83 -16.90
C GLN A 228 0.38 29.06 -18.22
N GLN A 229 0.63 27.75 -18.15
CA GLN A 229 0.73 26.88 -19.31
C GLN A 229 -0.66 26.48 -19.80
N LYS A 230 -0.75 26.11 -21.08
CA LYS A 230 -1.98 25.59 -21.65
C LYS A 230 -2.28 24.21 -21.06
N HIS A 231 -3.33 24.14 -20.26
CA HIS A 231 -3.76 22.96 -19.50
C HIS A 231 -5.10 22.38 -19.96
N ILE A 232 -5.78 23.07 -20.88
CA ILE A 232 -7.01 22.60 -21.55
C ILE A 232 -6.86 22.85 -23.05
N SER A 233 -7.20 21.86 -23.87
CA SER A 233 -7.21 22.00 -25.32
C SER A 233 -8.39 21.25 -25.94
N ALA A 234 -8.92 21.79 -27.03
CA ALA A 234 -10.01 21.19 -27.80
C ALA A 234 -9.46 20.52 -29.06
N PHE A 235 -9.97 19.33 -29.40
CA PHE A 235 -9.60 18.61 -30.62
C PHE A 235 -10.82 18.06 -31.32
N GLN A 236 -10.67 17.82 -32.63
CA GLN A 236 -11.70 17.21 -33.45
C GLN A 236 -11.09 16.05 -34.24
N ILE A 237 -11.74 14.89 -34.18
CA ILE A 237 -11.26 13.66 -34.81
C ILE A 237 -12.39 12.87 -35.45
N THR A 238 -12.18 12.35 -36.65
CA THR A 238 -13.01 11.29 -37.25
C THR A 238 -12.40 9.95 -36.85
N PRO A 239 -13.17 8.98 -36.33
CA PRO A 239 -12.63 7.66 -36.01
C PRO A 239 -11.87 6.99 -37.17
N ILE A 240 -10.80 6.25 -36.88
CA ILE A 240 -10.06 5.45 -37.87
C ILE A 240 -11.01 4.54 -38.65
N SER A 241 -11.97 3.91 -37.96
CA SER A 241 -12.99 3.03 -38.56
C SER A 241 -13.89 3.73 -39.57
N LYS A 242 -13.94 5.07 -39.58
CA LYS A 242 -14.74 5.89 -40.48
C LYS A 242 -13.90 6.79 -41.39
N THR A 243 -12.58 6.67 -41.35
CA THR A 243 -11.65 7.48 -42.16
C THR A 243 -11.16 6.62 -43.33
N PRO A 244 -11.37 7.04 -44.60
CA PRO A 244 -10.81 6.33 -45.76
C PRO A 244 -9.29 6.15 -45.66
N LEU A 245 -8.77 5.02 -46.14
CA LEU A 245 -7.35 4.69 -46.00
C LEU A 245 -6.41 5.73 -46.64
N GLU A 246 -6.80 6.29 -47.78
CA GLU A 246 -6.05 7.33 -48.49
C GLU A 246 -5.98 8.63 -47.67
N GLU A 247 -7.09 9.04 -47.06
CA GLU A 247 -7.14 10.21 -46.17
C GLU A 247 -6.30 9.96 -44.90
N LEU A 248 -6.38 8.75 -44.35
CA LEU A 248 -5.63 8.39 -43.15
C LEU A 248 -4.11 8.42 -43.38
N LYS A 249 -3.65 7.97 -44.55
CA LYS A 249 -2.23 7.93 -44.93
C LYS A 249 -1.69 9.24 -45.49
N GLN A 250 -2.53 10.27 -45.60
CA GLN A 250 -2.09 11.58 -46.07
C GLN A 250 -1.10 12.22 -45.08
N ILE A 251 0.07 12.60 -45.59
CA ILE A 251 1.13 13.28 -44.85
C ILE A 251 1.02 14.80 -45.07
N THR A 252 1.45 15.59 -44.10
CA THR A 252 1.49 17.05 -44.15
C THR A 252 2.93 17.55 -44.31
N ASP A 253 3.12 18.75 -44.85
CA ASP A 253 4.45 19.33 -45.13
C ASP A 253 5.30 19.54 -43.86
N ASP A 254 4.66 19.70 -42.71
CA ASP A 254 5.28 19.82 -41.38
C ASP A 254 5.61 18.46 -40.73
N CYS A 255 5.42 17.36 -41.46
CA CYS A 255 5.73 16.02 -40.97
C CYS A 255 7.24 15.84 -40.78
N THR A 256 7.61 15.54 -39.54
CA THR A 256 8.98 15.20 -39.15
C THR A 256 9.23 13.70 -39.26
N GLN A 257 10.50 13.28 -39.15
CA GLN A 257 10.84 11.87 -38.97
C GLN A 257 10.25 11.34 -37.66
N ASN A 258 9.93 10.05 -37.65
CA ASN A 258 9.43 9.37 -36.46
C ASN A 258 10.50 9.38 -35.35
N PRO A 259 10.24 9.97 -34.18
CA PRO A 259 11.22 10.12 -33.11
C PRO A 259 11.64 8.78 -32.47
N TYR A 260 10.92 7.68 -32.72
CA TYR A 260 11.08 6.44 -31.96
C TYR A 260 11.81 5.30 -32.71
N THR A 261 12.06 5.44 -34.01
CA THR A 261 12.60 4.38 -34.89
C THR A 261 13.97 3.83 -34.49
N HIS A 262 14.85 4.64 -33.88
CA HIS A 262 16.24 4.25 -33.58
C HIS A 262 16.49 3.86 -32.11
N LEU A 263 15.45 3.79 -31.27
CA LEU A 263 15.59 3.47 -29.84
C LEU A 263 15.60 1.95 -29.56
N THR A 264 15.35 1.13 -30.56
CA THR A 264 15.34 -0.34 -30.47
C THR A 264 16.53 -0.93 -31.24
N LYS A 265 17.71 -1.07 -30.61
CA LYS A 265 18.74 -1.99 -31.13
C LYS A 265 18.42 -3.44 -30.69
N PRO A 266 18.62 -4.46 -31.54
CA PRO A 266 18.46 -5.86 -31.16
C PRO A 266 19.54 -6.27 -30.14
N PRO A 267 19.28 -7.32 -29.32
CA PRO A 267 20.28 -7.82 -28.38
C PRO A 267 21.52 -8.31 -29.12
N VAL A 268 22.68 -7.95 -28.58
CA VAL A 268 23.99 -8.44 -29.03
C VAL A 268 23.97 -9.97 -28.96
N GLN A 269 24.09 -10.64 -30.11
CA GLN A 269 24.31 -12.08 -30.19
C GLN A 269 25.67 -12.41 -29.58
N GLN A 270 25.71 -12.83 -28.31
CA GLN A 270 26.77 -13.70 -27.83
C GLN A 270 26.49 -15.11 -28.36
N LYS A 271 27.44 -15.65 -29.12
CA LYS A 271 27.41 -17.04 -29.60
C LYS A 271 27.26 -18.00 -28.41
N VAL A 272 26.07 -18.54 -28.22
CA VAL A 272 25.84 -19.69 -27.34
C VAL A 272 26.35 -20.93 -28.05
N LYS A 273 27.26 -21.67 -27.40
CA LYS A 273 27.60 -23.04 -27.80
C LYS A 273 26.49 -23.96 -27.31
N ASP A 274 25.95 -24.76 -28.23
CA ASP A 274 24.91 -25.78 -28.02
C ASP A 274 25.31 -26.86 -26.99
N THR A 275 25.18 -26.58 -25.69
CA THR A 275 25.37 -27.60 -24.64
C THR A 275 24.37 -27.53 -23.49
N SER A 276 23.44 -26.57 -23.49
CA SER A 276 22.49 -26.36 -22.37
C SER A 276 21.17 -27.12 -22.49
N LEU A 277 20.71 -27.47 -23.70
CA LEU A 277 19.41 -28.13 -23.90
C LEU A 277 19.38 -29.60 -23.41
N SER A 278 20.48 -30.32 -23.48
CA SER A 278 20.56 -31.72 -23.04
C SER A 278 20.61 -31.87 -21.52
N ILE A 279 21.25 -30.92 -20.83
CA ILE A 279 21.36 -30.92 -19.37
C ILE A 279 20.03 -30.53 -18.73
N GLN A 280 19.30 -29.57 -19.33
CA GLN A 280 18.00 -29.12 -18.84
C GLN A 280 16.93 -30.22 -18.93
N GLN A 281 16.94 -31.00 -20.02
CA GLN A 281 16.08 -32.19 -20.15
C GLN A 281 16.48 -33.35 -19.23
N GLN A 282 17.76 -33.49 -18.86
CA GLN A 282 18.18 -34.50 -17.88
C GLN A 282 17.71 -34.13 -16.46
N ILE A 283 17.82 -32.86 -16.08
CA ILE A 283 17.40 -32.36 -14.76
C ILE A 283 15.87 -32.46 -14.59
N GLU A 284 15.09 -32.11 -15.62
CA GLU A 284 13.62 -32.23 -15.57
C GLU A 284 13.16 -33.69 -15.42
N ASN A 285 13.86 -34.63 -16.06
CA ASN A 285 13.54 -36.06 -15.96
C ASN A 285 13.95 -36.67 -14.60
N GLU A 286 14.99 -36.16 -13.95
CA GLU A 286 15.36 -36.58 -12.59
C GLU A 286 14.39 -36.03 -11.53
N LEU A 287 13.96 -34.76 -11.67
CA LEU A 287 13.00 -34.14 -10.77
C LEU A 287 11.61 -34.81 -10.82
N MET A 288 11.16 -35.21 -12.02
CA MET A 288 9.89 -35.92 -12.18
C MET A 288 9.92 -37.33 -11.55
N LYS A 289 11.06 -38.01 -11.58
CA LYS A 289 11.23 -39.33 -10.92
C LYS A 289 11.26 -39.23 -9.40
N GLU A 290 11.90 -38.18 -8.85
CA GLU A 290 11.89 -37.93 -7.40
C GLU A 290 10.49 -37.55 -6.89
N GLU A 291 9.67 -36.89 -7.71
CA GLU A 291 8.29 -36.51 -7.37
C GLU A 291 7.33 -37.71 -7.40
N GLU A 292 7.46 -38.61 -8.39
CA GLU A 292 6.73 -39.89 -8.41
C GLU A 292 7.07 -40.78 -7.20
N GLU A 293 8.36 -40.87 -6.81
CA GLU A 293 8.75 -41.62 -5.61
C GLU A 293 8.26 -40.99 -4.30
N ARG A 294 8.07 -39.66 -4.26
CA ARG A 294 7.48 -38.97 -3.09
C ARG A 294 5.98 -39.23 -2.99
N LEU A 295 5.27 -39.24 -4.10
CA LEU A 295 3.82 -39.50 -4.15
C LEU A 295 3.50 -40.96 -3.77
N ASP A 296 4.30 -41.92 -4.25
CA ASP A 296 4.15 -43.34 -3.93
C ASP A 296 4.48 -43.66 -2.44
N LYS A 297 5.30 -42.83 -1.80
CA LYS A 297 5.56 -42.89 -0.34
C LYS A 297 4.45 -42.24 0.50
N LEU A 298 3.73 -41.26 -0.05
CA LEU A 298 2.61 -40.58 0.62
C LEU A 298 1.35 -41.45 0.63
N GLU A 299 1.05 -42.17 -0.46
CA GLU A 299 -0.09 -43.09 -0.53
C GLU A 299 0.04 -44.30 0.40
N LYS A 300 1.27 -44.72 0.72
CA LYS A 300 1.55 -45.82 1.67
C LYS A 300 1.46 -45.43 3.14
N SER A 301 1.21 -44.16 3.46
CA SER A 301 1.16 -43.64 4.84
C SER A 301 -0.24 -43.27 5.36
N GLN A 302 -1.30 -43.44 4.54
CA GLN A 302 -2.68 -43.24 4.97
C GLN A 302 -3.32 -44.55 5.45
N GLY A 303 -2.94 -44.95 6.66
CA GLY A 303 -3.69 -45.89 7.49
C GLY A 303 -3.54 -45.45 8.93
N GLU A 304 -4.66 -45.27 9.63
CA GLU A 304 -4.78 -44.87 11.05
C GLU A 304 -4.86 -43.35 11.32
N THR A 305 -6.08 -42.80 11.26
CA THR A 305 -6.80 -42.16 12.39
C THR A 305 -8.06 -41.46 11.87
N GLU A 306 -9.16 -42.21 11.77
CA GLU A 306 -10.50 -41.64 11.83
C GLU A 306 -10.84 -41.40 13.30
N ASP A 307 -11.02 -40.14 13.72
CA ASP A 307 -12.10 -39.75 14.62
C ASP A 307 -12.13 -38.24 14.91
N LEU A 308 -13.37 -37.70 14.99
CA LEU A 308 -13.78 -36.35 15.41
C LEU A 308 -13.86 -35.25 14.34
N ILE A 309 -14.80 -35.39 13.38
CA ILE A 309 -15.52 -34.25 12.80
C ILE A 309 -16.98 -34.31 13.28
N LYS A 310 -17.43 -33.29 14.01
CA LYS A 310 -18.86 -32.96 14.11
C LYS A 310 -19.10 -31.56 13.50
N PRO A 311 -20.16 -31.38 12.70
CA PRO A 311 -20.45 -30.11 12.04
C PRO A 311 -20.97 -29.07 13.04
N TYR A 312 -20.39 -27.88 13.00
CA TYR A 312 -20.85 -26.70 13.73
C TYR A 312 -22.11 -26.14 13.06
N GLN A 313 -23.22 -26.13 13.81
CA GLN A 313 -24.44 -25.38 13.45
C GLN A 313 -24.37 -23.97 14.06
N PRO A 314 -24.86 -22.94 13.35
CA PRO A 314 -24.83 -21.57 13.87
C PRO A 314 -26.01 -21.36 14.82
N ASN A 315 -25.73 -21.02 16.08
CA ASN A 315 -26.70 -20.33 16.93
C ASN A 315 -26.00 -19.44 17.95
N GLY A 316 -26.46 -18.18 18.04
CA GLY A 316 -26.04 -17.23 19.07
C GLY A 316 -26.26 -15.78 18.67
N LYS A 317 -27.49 -15.28 18.84
CA LYS A 317 -27.81 -13.85 18.86
C LYS A 317 -27.01 -13.18 20.00
N GLN A 318 -26.30 -12.08 19.73
CA GLN A 318 -25.68 -11.26 20.77
C GLN A 318 -26.67 -10.22 21.30
N GLU A 319 -26.95 -10.25 22.59
CA GLU A 319 -27.71 -9.23 23.32
C GLU A 319 -26.85 -7.98 23.58
N LYS A 320 -27.46 -6.79 23.45
CA LYS A 320 -26.85 -5.49 23.74
C LYS A 320 -27.05 -5.13 25.22
N HIS A 321 -25.98 -4.92 25.97
CA HIS A 321 -26.03 -4.23 27.26
C HIS A 321 -26.06 -2.71 27.03
N SER A 322 -27.12 -2.03 27.49
CA SER A 322 -27.21 -0.57 27.56
C SER A 322 -26.56 -0.06 28.84
N ILE A 323 -25.60 0.87 28.72
CA ILE A 323 -25.00 1.59 29.86
C ILE A 323 -26.07 2.56 30.41
N ASN A 324 -26.27 2.61 31.74
CA ASN A 324 -27.17 3.55 32.41
C ASN A 324 -26.42 4.55 33.29
N LEU A 325 -26.56 5.85 33.01
CA LEU A 325 -25.86 6.93 33.72
C LEU A 325 -26.82 7.62 34.69
N GLU A 326 -26.34 7.93 35.90
CA GLU A 326 -27.13 8.66 36.92
C GLU A 326 -26.88 10.18 36.88
N GLN A 327 -25.76 10.64 36.32
CA GLN A 327 -25.40 12.04 36.18
C GLN A 327 -24.66 12.30 34.85
N ASN A 328 -24.67 13.55 34.38
CA ASN A 328 -24.00 13.92 33.14
C ASN A 328 -22.48 13.93 33.35
N GLN A 329 -21.74 13.28 32.46
CA GLN A 329 -20.31 13.02 32.63
C GLN A 329 -19.54 13.37 31.36
N THR A 330 -18.30 13.80 31.50
CA THR A 330 -17.40 14.02 30.37
C THR A 330 -17.09 12.69 29.69
N ILE A 331 -17.16 12.67 28.36
CA ILE A 331 -16.84 11.51 27.53
C ILE A 331 -15.47 11.74 26.87
N HIS A 332 -14.55 10.80 27.06
CA HIS A 332 -13.37 10.66 26.23
C HIS A 332 -13.77 10.03 24.88
N PHE A 333 -13.47 10.72 23.78
CA PHE A 333 -13.68 10.22 22.43
C PHE A 333 -12.36 10.09 21.68
N SER A 334 -12.13 8.96 21.02
CA SER A 334 -10.85 8.70 20.33
C SER A 334 -11.01 7.85 19.07
N GLY A 335 -9.93 7.81 18.27
CA GLY A 335 -9.83 6.93 17.11
C GLY A 335 -10.10 7.63 15.78
N PHE A 336 -10.17 8.96 15.72
CA PHE A 336 -10.25 9.71 14.46
C PHE A 336 -8.86 10.01 13.88
N ASP A 337 -8.77 10.13 12.55
CA ASP A 337 -7.53 10.37 11.82
C ASP A 337 -6.90 11.72 12.19
N TYR A 338 -5.57 11.80 12.33
CA TYR A 338 -4.82 13.01 12.71
C TYR A 338 -4.93 14.17 11.71
N ARG A 339 -5.47 13.92 10.51
CA ARG A 339 -5.75 14.91 9.47
C ARG A 339 -7.18 15.44 9.49
N THR A 340 -8.04 14.90 10.36
CA THR A 340 -9.40 15.41 10.56
C THR A 340 -9.29 16.86 11.03
N ASN A 341 -10.14 17.76 10.56
CA ASN A 341 -10.14 19.14 11.06
C ASN A 341 -11.09 19.26 12.27
N ASP A 342 -10.92 20.32 13.07
CA ASP A 342 -11.67 20.52 14.30
C ASP A 342 -13.19 20.67 14.04
N ASP A 343 -13.56 21.31 12.94
CA ASP A 343 -14.96 21.54 12.54
C ASP A 343 -15.67 20.21 12.22
N ASP A 344 -15.03 19.29 11.49
CA ASP A 344 -15.54 17.96 11.18
C ASP A 344 -15.75 17.13 12.45
N ILE A 345 -14.86 17.27 13.44
CA ILE A 345 -14.96 16.58 14.73
C ILE A 345 -16.15 17.13 15.53
N ILE A 346 -16.29 18.45 15.58
CA ILE A 346 -17.41 19.11 16.28
C ILE A 346 -18.74 18.76 15.61
N GLU A 347 -18.82 18.80 14.28
CA GLU A 347 -20.01 18.43 13.51
C GLU A 347 -20.37 16.96 13.75
N PHE A 348 -19.38 16.05 13.71
CA PHE A 348 -19.59 14.63 13.98
C PHE A 348 -20.17 14.40 15.37
N LEU A 349 -19.60 15.02 16.41
CA LEU A 349 -20.06 14.88 17.79
C LEU A 349 -21.44 15.51 18.03
N SER A 350 -21.77 16.57 17.30
CA SER A 350 -23.07 17.25 17.41
C SER A 350 -24.27 16.36 17.04
N ARG A 351 -24.04 15.21 16.39
CA ARG A 351 -25.08 14.22 16.04
C ARG A 351 -25.77 13.59 17.24
N TRP A 352 -25.08 13.51 18.38
CA TRP A 352 -25.68 12.97 19.60
C TRP A 352 -26.52 14.02 20.31
N GLY A 353 -26.12 15.29 20.28
CA GLY A 353 -26.89 16.42 20.79
C GLY A 353 -26.02 17.66 20.98
N THR A 354 -26.56 18.68 21.64
CA THR A 354 -25.86 19.95 21.86
C THR A 354 -24.66 19.77 22.78
N ILE A 355 -23.47 20.08 22.26
CA ILE A 355 -22.20 20.06 23.01
C ILE A 355 -22.19 21.25 23.99
N SER A 356 -21.91 20.97 25.25
CA SER A 356 -21.67 21.95 26.31
C SER A 356 -20.20 22.40 26.32
N LYS A 357 -19.28 21.43 26.21
CA LYS A 357 -17.84 21.67 26.22
C LYS A 357 -17.12 20.63 25.35
N ILE A 358 -16.13 21.07 24.58
CA ILE A 358 -15.22 20.19 23.85
C ILE A 358 -13.78 20.62 24.11
N ASN A 359 -12.88 19.65 24.29
CA ASN A 359 -11.45 19.87 24.44
C ASN A 359 -10.69 18.85 23.59
N LEU A 360 -10.13 19.30 22.47
CA LEU A 360 -9.25 18.49 21.62
C LEU A 360 -7.82 18.58 22.15
N VAL A 361 -7.10 17.46 22.17
CA VAL A 361 -5.71 17.45 22.62
C VAL A 361 -4.81 17.65 21.41
N TYR A 362 -3.95 18.66 21.47
CA TYR A 362 -3.01 19.00 20.40
C TYR A 362 -1.57 18.66 20.78
N ASP A 363 -0.77 18.42 19.75
CA ASP A 363 0.67 18.34 19.86
C ASP A 363 1.29 19.75 19.87
N ASP A 364 2.14 20.04 20.85
CA ASP A 364 2.63 21.39 21.10
C ASP A 364 3.56 21.91 20.00
N HIS A 365 4.24 21.01 19.28
CA HIS A 365 5.19 21.34 18.23
C HIS A 365 4.51 21.45 16.85
N SER A 366 3.72 20.46 16.46
CA SER A 366 3.07 20.42 15.14
C SER A 366 1.75 21.18 15.08
N LYS A 367 1.19 21.58 16.23
CA LYS A 367 -0.13 22.21 16.37
C LYS A 367 -1.29 21.41 15.75
N LYS A 368 -1.09 20.10 15.55
CA LYS A 368 -2.12 19.16 15.08
C LYS A 368 -2.72 18.38 16.25
N HIS A 369 -3.99 18.00 16.15
CA HIS A 369 -4.66 17.24 17.19
C HIS A 369 -4.12 15.79 17.27
N LYS A 370 -4.18 15.16 18.44
CA LYS A 370 -3.64 13.82 18.72
C LYS A 370 -4.62 12.67 18.42
N GLY A 371 -5.75 12.95 17.76
CA GLY A 371 -6.74 11.93 17.37
C GLY A 371 -7.66 11.46 18.52
N TYR A 372 -7.70 12.25 19.60
CA TYR A 372 -8.64 12.10 20.71
C TYR A 372 -8.99 13.45 21.35
N GLY A 373 -10.08 13.46 22.12
CA GLY A 373 -10.52 14.62 22.87
C GLY A 373 -11.55 14.27 23.94
N PHE A 374 -12.08 15.30 24.58
CA PHE A 374 -13.09 15.19 25.64
C PHE A 374 -14.30 16.03 25.27
N VAL A 375 -15.50 15.45 25.39
CA VAL A 375 -16.76 16.11 25.07
C VAL A 375 -17.74 15.97 26.24
N GLU A 376 -18.46 17.04 26.53
CA GLU A 376 -19.56 17.06 27.49
C GLU A 376 -20.80 17.58 26.76
N TYR A 377 -21.91 16.83 26.81
CA TYR A 377 -23.19 17.25 26.22
C TYR A 377 -24.05 17.98 27.25
N LYS A 378 -25.07 18.71 26.81
CA LYS A 378 -26.00 19.38 27.74
C LYS A 378 -26.96 18.42 28.45
N ASP A 379 -27.27 17.28 27.83
CA ASP A 379 -28.28 16.33 28.31
C ASP A 379 -27.64 14.97 28.63
N LEU A 380 -27.98 14.41 29.79
CA LEU A 380 -27.55 13.10 30.25
C LEU A 380 -27.98 11.98 29.30
N GLN A 381 -29.18 12.05 28.72
CA GLN A 381 -29.67 11.02 27.80
C GLN A 381 -28.82 10.96 26.52
N VAL A 382 -28.31 12.11 26.09
CA VAL A 382 -27.42 12.22 24.93
C VAL A 382 -26.06 11.59 25.23
N THR A 383 -25.48 11.90 26.40
CA THR A 383 -24.23 11.30 26.89
C THR A 383 -24.32 9.77 26.92
N GLN A 384 -25.42 9.24 27.42
CA GLN A 384 -25.66 7.79 27.48
C GLN A 384 -25.82 7.16 26.09
N LYS A 385 -26.51 7.85 25.16
CA LYS A 385 -26.63 7.43 23.77
C LYS A 385 -25.27 7.40 23.07
N ALA A 386 -24.42 8.40 23.29
CA ALA A 386 -23.06 8.44 22.73
C ALA A 386 -22.21 7.25 23.18
N LEU A 387 -22.25 6.90 24.47
CA LEU A 387 -21.53 5.72 25.00
C LEU A 387 -22.07 4.40 24.43
N ASN A 388 -23.39 4.26 24.30
CA ASN A 388 -24.01 3.06 23.73
C ASN A 388 -23.73 2.90 22.23
N ASP A 389 -23.45 4.00 21.53
CA ASP A 389 -23.09 4.03 20.11
C ASP A 389 -21.56 4.03 19.88
N SER A 390 -20.76 3.72 20.90
CA SER A 390 -19.30 3.54 20.77
C SER A 390 -18.96 2.49 19.71
N GLU A 391 -17.97 2.79 18.86
CA GLU A 391 -17.52 1.98 17.72
C GLU A 391 -18.58 1.67 16.64
N LYS A 392 -19.77 2.26 16.75
CA LYS A 392 -20.87 2.09 15.79
C LYS A 392 -20.72 2.98 14.56
N TYR A 393 -20.15 4.17 14.73
CA TYR A 393 -19.99 5.17 13.68
C TYR A 393 -18.51 5.47 13.44
N SER A 394 -18.17 5.74 12.19
CA SER A 394 -16.81 6.07 11.76
C SER A 394 -16.70 7.53 11.33
N LEU A 395 -15.55 8.14 11.61
CA LEU A 395 -15.12 9.43 11.06
C LEU A 395 -13.84 9.18 10.27
N HIS A 396 -13.82 9.58 8.99
CA HIS A 396 -12.72 9.29 8.06
C HIS A 396 -12.29 7.81 8.04
N SER A 397 -13.30 6.92 7.94
CA SER A 397 -13.10 5.46 7.92
C SER A 397 -12.48 4.87 9.18
N ARG A 398 -12.40 5.60 10.29
CA ARG A 398 -12.00 5.05 11.60
C ARG A 398 -13.15 5.11 12.59
N LYS A 399 -13.42 3.98 13.25
CA LYS A 399 -14.48 3.88 14.26
C LYS A 399 -14.15 4.73 15.48
N ILE A 400 -15.12 5.53 15.92
CA ILE A 400 -14.94 6.42 17.06
C ILE A 400 -15.35 5.72 18.35
N LYS A 401 -14.43 5.69 19.31
CA LYS A 401 -14.62 5.10 20.62
C LYS A 401 -15.08 6.17 21.59
N PHE A 402 -16.17 5.94 22.29
CA PHE A 402 -16.65 6.77 23.40
C PHE A 402 -16.48 6.02 24.72
N ASN A 403 -15.82 6.65 25.69
CA ASN A 403 -15.60 6.13 27.04
C ASN A 403 -15.84 7.24 28.07
N LEU A 404 -16.20 6.92 29.31
CA LEU A 404 -16.29 7.91 30.39
C LEU A 404 -14.90 8.47 30.74
N ALA A 405 -14.79 9.79 30.85
CA ALA A 405 -13.56 10.47 31.23
C ALA A 405 -13.38 10.42 32.76
N ASN A 406 -12.52 9.51 33.20
CA ASN A 406 -12.01 9.25 34.55
C ASN A 406 -12.94 8.52 35.55
N ASN A 407 -12.55 7.28 35.83
CA ASN A 407 -12.15 6.91 37.18
C ASN A 407 -10.70 6.42 37.12
N ASN A 408 -9.78 7.15 37.76
CA ASN A 408 -8.43 6.67 38.11
C ASN A 408 -8.53 5.62 39.23
N LYS A 409 -9.14 4.49 38.92
CA LYS A 409 -9.01 3.24 39.67
C LYS A 409 -8.90 2.16 38.62
N SER A 410 -7.69 1.59 38.51
CA SER A 410 -7.37 0.32 37.84
C SER A 410 -8.35 -0.03 36.73
N SER A 411 -7.97 0.20 35.47
CA SER A 411 -8.54 -0.53 34.34
C SER A 411 -8.65 -2.00 34.78
N GLN A 412 -9.86 -2.42 35.13
CA GLN A 412 -10.17 -3.82 35.31
C GLN A 412 -10.02 -4.36 33.90
N SER A 413 -8.79 -4.83 33.63
CA SER A 413 -8.49 -5.74 32.54
C SER A 413 -9.66 -6.70 32.52
N LYS A 414 -10.37 -6.79 31.38
CA LYS A 414 -11.16 -8.00 31.13
C LYS A 414 -10.17 -9.14 31.40
N GLN A 415 -10.37 -9.84 32.52
CA GLN A 415 -9.52 -10.93 32.96
C GLN A 415 -9.52 -11.93 31.83
N ASN A 416 -8.45 -11.91 31.05
CA ASN A 416 -8.24 -12.88 30.01
C ASN A 416 -7.32 -13.92 30.61
N ASP A 417 -7.87 -14.72 31.53
CA ASP A 417 -7.14 -15.77 32.27
C ASP A 417 -6.44 -16.78 31.34
N LYS A 418 -6.81 -16.77 30.06
CA LYS A 418 -6.24 -17.61 28.99
C LYS A 418 -4.98 -17.04 28.33
N CYS A 419 -4.69 -15.73 28.44
CA CYS A 419 -3.55 -15.13 27.75
C CYS A 419 -2.29 -15.13 28.62
N TRP A 420 -1.26 -15.88 28.24
CA TRP A 420 -0.03 -16.09 29.03
C TRP A 420 0.90 -14.87 29.13
N PHE A 421 0.64 -13.81 28.35
CA PHE A 421 1.46 -12.60 28.27
C PHE A 421 0.79 -11.37 28.88
N CYS A 422 -0.50 -11.45 29.23
CA CYS A 422 -1.13 -10.35 29.96
C CYS A 422 -0.53 -10.28 31.36
N TYR A 423 -0.06 -9.10 31.76
CA TYR A 423 0.57 -8.94 33.07
C TYR A 423 -0.42 -9.11 34.23
N SER A 424 -1.70 -8.88 33.99
CA SER A 424 -2.78 -9.19 34.93
C SER A 424 -3.09 -10.69 35.04
N ASN A 425 -2.55 -11.55 34.18
CA ASN A 425 -2.70 -13.00 34.31
C ASN A 425 -1.83 -13.50 35.47
N PRO A 426 -2.39 -14.15 36.51
CA PRO A 426 -1.62 -14.67 37.63
C PRO A 426 -0.58 -15.73 37.23
N ASN A 427 -0.76 -16.38 36.07
CA ASN A 427 0.13 -17.41 35.54
C ASN A 427 1.27 -16.87 34.66
N ILE A 428 1.43 -15.55 34.55
CA ILE A 428 2.57 -14.96 33.84
C ILE A 428 3.89 -15.35 34.54
N ASP A 429 4.87 -15.74 33.73
CA ASP A 429 6.18 -16.12 34.22
C ASP A 429 7.03 -14.88 34.52
N LYS A 430 6.81 -14.27 35.69
CA LYS A 430 7.52 -13.06 36.13
C LYS A 430 9.03 -13.27 36.29
N SER A 431 9.51 -14.52 36.37
CA SER A 431 10.93 -14.83 36.50
C SER A 431 11.74 -14.39 35.28
N LEU A 432 11.09 -14.27 34.12
CA LEU A 432 11.70 -13.85 32.86
C LEU A 432 11.72 -12.33 32.68
N ILE A 433 11.03 -11.56 33.53
CA ILE A 433 10.93 -10.12 33.41
C ILE A 433 12.19 -9.46 33.98
N PHE A 434 12.86 -8.65 33.16
CA PHE A 434 14.07 -7.91 33.55
C PHE A 434 13.91 -6.39 33.52
N TYR A 435 12.83 -5.87 32.94
CA TYR A 435 12.52 -4.44 32.97
C TYR A 435 11.01 -4.22 32.98
N GLU A 436 10.56 -3.23 33.76
CA GLU A 436 9.17 -2.83 33.89
C GLU A 436 9.07 -1.33 33.63
N GLY A 437 8.34 -0.96 32.58
CA GLY A 437 8.06 0.42 32.20
C GLY A 437 6.71 0.89 32.74
N LYS A 438 6.16 1.94 32.13
CA LYS A 438 4.84 2.50 32.46
C LYS A 438 3.72 1.73 31.73
N HIS A 439 3.91 1.37 30.47
CA HIS A 439 2.89 0.74 29.61
C HIS A 439 3.33 -0.62 29.04
N CYS A 440 4.61 -0.99 29.16
CA CYS A 440 5.13 -2.28 28.72
C CYS A 440 6.22 -2.82 29.66
N TYR A 441 6.55 -4.10 29.51
CA TYR A 441 7.65 -4.76 30.20
C TYR A 441 8.55 -5.49 29.19
N LEU A 442 9.79 -5.80 29.61
CA LEU A 442 10.73 -6.62 28.84
C LEU A 442 10.94 -7.96 29.52
N ALA A 443 10.87 -9.03 28.73
CA ALA A 443 11.10 -10.39 29.22
C ALA A 443 12.00 -11.19 28.28
N LEU A 444 12.79 -12.10 28.84
CA LEU A 444 13.57 -13.05 28.03
C LEU A 444 12.64 -14.01 27.27
N ASP A 445 13.05 -14.39 26.06
CA ASP A 445 12.38 -15.45 25.31
C ASP A 445 12.69 -16.82 25.95
N LYS A 446 11.69 -17.69 26.07
CA LYS A 446 11.84 -19.03 26.68
C LYS A 446 12.71 -19.98 25.87
N GLY A 447 12.84 -19.76 24.56
CA GLY A 447 13.68 -20.53 23.65
C GLY A 447 14.53 -19.59 22.81
N PRO A 448 15.54 -18.92 23.38
CA PRO A 448 16.27 -17.85 22.72
C PRO A 448 16.97 -18.31 21.43
N LEU A 449 16.99 -17.41 20.42
CA LEU A 449 17.73 -17.63 19.16
C LEU A 449 19.20 -17.23 19.28
N SER A 450 19.50 -16.34 20.21
CA SER A 450 20.84 -15.87 20.57
C SER A 450 20.88 -15.52 22.07
N LYS A 451 22.07 -15.35 22.65
CA LYS A 451 22.20 -14.90 24.05
C LYS A 451 21.46 -13.57 24.21
N ASN A 452 20.72 -13.42 25.31
CA ASN A 452 19.91 -12.24 25.59
C ASN A 452 18.81 -11.95 24.56
N HIS A 453 18.27 -12.92 23.82
CA HIS A 453 17.02 -12.73 23.06
C HIS A 453 15.85 -12.39 24.01
N PHE A 454 15.18 -11.27 23.77
CA PHE A 454 14.08 -10.78 24.58
C PHE A 454 12.89 -10.29 23.75
N MET A 455 11.79 -10.01 24.42
CA MET A 455 10.57 -9.46 23.85
C MET A 455 10.18 -8.18 24.57
N ILE A 456 9.67 -7.20 23.83
CA ILE A 456 8.93 -6.05 24.36
C ILE A 456 7.45 -6.40 24.34
N VAL A 457 6.78 -6.31 25.50
CA VAL A 457 5.40 -6.77 25.67
C VAL A 457 4.56 -5.71 26.38
N PRO A 458 3.46 -5.22 25.78
CA PRO A 458 2.51 -4.34 26.46
C PRO A 458 1.90 -4.97 27.71
N TYR A 459 1.55 -4.16 28.71
CA TYR A 459 0.81 -4.67 29.86
C TYR A 459 -0.62 -5.12 29.48
N ASP A 460 -1.27 -4.33 28.63
CA ASP A 460 -2.63 -4.57 28.16
C ASP A 460 -2.68 -5.65 27.07
N HIS A 461 -3.80 -6.35 26.97
CA HIS A 461 -4.03 -7.32 25.89
C HIS A 461 -4.24 -6.60 24.55
N LEU A 462 -3.16 -6.42 23.81
CA LEU A 462 -3.16 -5.81 22.47
C LEU A 462 -2.71 -6.85 21.45
N SER A 463 -3.46 -7.03 20.37
CA SER A 463 -3.10 -8.01 19.33
C SER A 463 -2.19 -7.44 18.25
N SER A 464 -2.12 -6.11 18.14
CA SER A 464 -1.43 -5.40 17.06
C SER A 464 -0.82 -4.09 17.54
N THR A 465 0.30 -3.68 16.94
CA THR A 465 0.85 -2.33 17.21
C THR A 465 -0.04 -1.22 16.67
N LEU A 466 -1.01 -1.55 15.81
CA LEU A 466 -2.03 -0.61 15.31
C LEU A 466 -2.97 -0.13 16.41
N GLU A 467 -3.05 -0.86 17.53
CA GLU A 467 -3.90 -0.56 18.68
C GLU A 467 -3.18 0.26 19.76
N PHE A 468 -1.90 0.55 19.57
CA PHE A 468 -1.08 1.20 20.61
C PHE A 468 -1.49 2.65 20.80
N SER A 469 -1.52 3.09 22.05
CA SER A 469 -1.60 4.50 22.39
C SER A 469 -0.30 5.21 22.02
N GLN A 470 -0.36 6.53 21.81
CA GLN A 470 0.86 7.31 21.55
C GLN A 470 1.85 7.22 22.72
N GLU A 471 1.36 7.18 23.96
CA GLU A 471 2.21 7.01 25.16
C GLU A 471 3.01 5.71 25.13
N LEU A 472 2.36 4.60 24.72
CA LEU A 472 3.03 3.31 24.56
C LEU A 472 4.01 3.32 23.39
N LEU A 473 3.67 3.96 22.26
CA LEU A 473 4.57 4.10 21.11
C LEU A 473 5.83 4.91 21.45
N ASP A 474 5.67 6.02 22.18
CA ASP A 474 6.77 6.88 22.61
C ASP A 474 7.68 6.14 23.60
N GLU A 475 7.08 5.42 24.55
CA GLU A 475 7.83 4.59 25.51
C GLU A 475 8.63 3.48 24.80
N ILE A 476 8.00 2.72 23.90
CA ILE A 476 8.68 1.68 23.12
C ILE A 476 9.80 2.29 22.27
N SER A 477 9.59 3.44 21.65
CA SER A 477 10.61 4.12 20.85
C SER A 477 11.82 4.52 21.68
N LYS A 478 11.60 5.06 22.89
CA LYS A 478 12.67 5.37 23.85
C LYS A 478 13.42 4.12 24.29
N ILE A 479 12.69 3.04 24.63
CA ILE A 479 13.27 1.76 25.03
C ILE A 479 14.12 1.16 23.90
N LYS A 480 13.59 1.12 22.66
CA LYS A 480 14.33 0.63 21.49
C LYS A 480 15.63 1.39 21.27
N LYS A 481 15.60 2.73 21.35
CA LYS A 481 16.80 3.57 21.20
C LYS A 481 17.86 3.23 22.26
N ASN A 482 17.46 3.10 23.52
CA ASN A 482 18.39 2.76 24.60
C ASN A 482 18.96 1.34 24.45
N LEU A 483 18.13 0.36 24.06
CA LEU A 483 18.58 -1.02 23.84
C LEU A 483 19.56 -1.10 22.67
N LEU A 484 19.27 -0.45 21.55
CA LEU A 484 20.19 -0.36 20.42
C LEU A 484 21.54 0.21 20.86
N TYR A 485 21.54 1.29 21.65
CA TYR A 485 22.78 1.84 22.22
C TYR A 485 23.55 0.83 23.09
N ILE A 486 22.86 0.10 23.96
CA ILE A 486 23.48 -0.90 24.85
C ILE A 486 24.09 -2.06 24.05
N PHE A 487 23.35 -2.63 23.09
CA PHE A 487 23.85 -3.75 22.29
C PHE A 487 24.99 -3.34 21.35
N GLU A 488 24.89 -2.15 20.76
CA GLU A 488 25.95 -1.61 19.90
C GLU A 488 27.24 -1.35 20.70
N ASN A 489 27.17 -0.58 21.79
CA ASN A 489 28.36 -0.12 22.50
C ASN A 489 28.86 -1.09 23.59
N GLY A 490 27.95 -1.84 24.21
CA GLY A 490 28.27 -2.78 25.28
C GLY A 490 28.67 -4.16 24.76
N TYR A 491 28.11 -4.58 23.62
CA TYR A 491 28.26 -5.94 23.12
C TYR A 491 28.86 -6.02 21.71
N ASN A 492 28.99 -4.89 21.00
CA ASN A 492 29.31 -4.88 19.57
C ASN A 492 28.38 -5.81 18.77
N GLN A 493 27.08 -5.64 19.00
CA GLN A 493 26.01 -6.43 18.39
C GLN A 493 25.00 -5.53 17.67
N GLY A 494 24.40 -6.07 16.61
CA GLY A 494 23.21 -5.51 15.99
C GLY A 494 21.95 -6.15 16.57
N LEU A 495 20.78 -5.65 16.16
CA LEU A 495 19.48 -6.18 16.58
C LEU A 495 18.61 -6.50 15.37
N VAL A 496 18.06 -7.71 15.35
CA VAL A 496 16.94 -8.07 14.46
C VAL A 496 15.66 -8.02 15.27
N ILE A 497 14.80 -7.06 14.96
CA ILE A 497 13.54 -6.83 15.66
C ILE A 497 12.40 -7.24 14.75
N TYR A 498 11.54 -8.16 15.17
CA TYR A 498 10.38 -8.56 14.36
C TYR A 498 9.10 -8.69 15.18
N GLN A 499 7.98 -8.52 14.48
CA GLN A 499 6.66 -8.61 15.06
C GLN A 499 5.65 -9.09 14.01
N ARG A 500 4.55 -9.69 14.47
CA ARG A 500 3.48 -10.17 13.61
C ARG A 500 2.13 -9.82 14.21
N TYR A 501 1.23 -9.34 13.37
CA TYR A 501 -0.19 -9.31 13.66
C TYR A 501 -0.92 -10.28 12.74
N VAL A 502 -1.56 -11.28 13.33
CA VAL A 502 -2.58 -12.14 12.71
C VAL A 502 -3.68 -12.29 13.74
N LYS A 503 -4.91 -11.93 13.38
CA LYS A 503 -6.05 -12.11 14.27
C LYS A 503 -6.38 -13.60 14.34
N LEU A 504 -6.02 -14.19 15.48
CA LEU A 504 -6.43 -15.55 15.84
C LEU A 504 -7.79 -15.45 16.55
N SER A 505 -7.89 -15.93 17.77
CA SER A 505 -9.02 -15.63 18.65
C SER A 505 -8.68 -14.49 19.62
N PRO A 506 -9.69 -13.74 20.14
CA PRO A 506 -9.48 -12.59 21.04
C PRO A 506 -8.76 -12.92 22.35
N ASN A 507 -8.54 -14.21 22.66
CA ASN A 507 -7.96 -14.66 23.92
C ASN A 507 -6.58 -15.30 23.75
N VAL A 508 -6.03 -15.28 22.53
CA VAL A 508 -4.81 -16.03 22.19
C VAL A 508 -3.70 -15.15 21.61
N SER A 509 -4.02 -13.97 21.06
CA SER A 509 -3.02 -13.16 20.33
C SER A 509 -2.63 -11.90 21.11
N HIS A 510 -1.52 -11.99 21.86
CA HIS A 510 -0.82 -10.83 22.44
C HIS A 510 0.34 -10.48 21.51
N ILE A 511 0.50 -9.20 21.16
CA ILE A 511 1.58 -8.74 20.30
C ILE A 511 2.94 -8.88 21.00
N LEU A 512 3.87 -9.58 20.34
CA LEU A 512 5.23 -9.76 20.84
C LEU A 512 6.20 -9.09 19.86
N ILE A 513 6.93 -8.09 20.35
CA ILE A 513 8.01 -7.46 19.59
C ILE A 513 9.30 -8.17 19.97
N ASN A 514 9.69 -9.15 19.16
CA ASN A 514 10.85 -10.00 19.39
C ASN A 514 12.11 -9.22 19.02
N CYS A 515 13.14 -9.26 19.86
CA CYS A 515 14.39 -8.53 19.68
C CYS A 515 15.56 -9.50 19.83
N VAL A 516 16.18 -9.88 18.72
CA VAL A 516 17.25 -10.89 18.65
C VAL A 516 18.60 -10.20 18.48
N PRO A 517 19.45 -10.13 19.52
CA PRO A 517 20.81 -9.63 19.41
C PRO A 517 21.66 -10.58 18.58
N LEU A 518 22.44 -10.05 17.65
CA LEU A 518 23.34 -10.83 16.80
C LEU A 518 24.69 -10.14 16.71
N ASP A 519 25.77 -10.91 16.66
CA ASP A 519 27.10 -10.36 16.44
C ASP A 519 27.16 -9.63 15.08
N GLN A 520 28.03 -8.62 14.94
CA GLN A 520 28.09 -7.79 13.73
C GLN A 520 28.18 -8.59 12.42
N ASN A 521 28.95 -9.68 12.42
CA ASN A 521 29.07 -10.58 11.27
C ASN A 521 27.74 -11.29 10.96
N GLN A 522 27.04 -11.76 11.99
CA GLN A 522 25.77 -12.47 11.86
C GLN A 522 24.66 -11.55 11.37
N VAL A 523 24.54 -10.32 11.90
CA VAL A 523 23.54 -9.35 11.43
C VAL A 523 23.83 -8.87 10.01
N THR A 524 25.10 -8.72 9.63
CA THR A 524 25.52 -8.37 8.26
C THR A 524 25.18 -9.49 7.29
N GLN A 525 25.48 -10.75 7.65
CA GLN A 525 25.07 -11.92 6.89
C GLN A 525 23.55 -12.00 6.80
N PHE A 526 22.85 -11.75 7.91
CA PHE A 526 21.39 -11.75 7.96
C PHE A 526 20.82 -10.75 6.97
N GLN A 527 21.28 -9.49 7.03
CA GLN A 527 20.83 -8.43 6.14
C GLN A 527 21.13 -8.71 4.66
N SER A 528 22.29 -9.30 4.35
CA SER A 528 22.72 -9.60 2.98
C SER A 528 21.91 -10.74 2.35
N ASN A 529 21.55 -11.74 3.15
CA ASN A 529 20.84 -12.93 2.66
C ASN A 529 19.32 -12.83 2.81
N PHE A 530 18.81 -11.94 3.65
CA PHE A 530 17.38 -11.81 3.95
C PHE A 530 16.54 -11.69 2.67
N GLU A 531 16.88 -10.73 1.79
CA GLU A 531 16.13 -10.47 0.55
C GLU A 531 16.14 -11.69 -0.39
N SER A 532 17.25 -12.42 -0.47
CA SER A 532 17.35 -13.63 -1.30
C SER A 532 16.48 -14.76 -0.75
N ILE A 533 16.50 -14.99 0.57
CA ILE A 533 15.79 -16.12 1.20
C ILE A 533 14.28 -15.89 1.21
N VAL A 534 13.81 -14.68 1.53
CA VAL A 534 12.36 -14.39 1.49
C VAL A 534 11.81 -14.44 0.07
N LYS A 535 12.63 -14.12 -0.95
CA LYS A 535 12.28 -14.28 -2.36
C LYS A 535 12.06 -15.76 -2.72
N HIS A 536 12.89 -16.68 -2.21
CA HIS A 536 12.66 -18.12 -2.40
C HIS A 536 11.38 -18.63 -1.74
N GLN A 537 10.97 -18.01 -0.63
CA GLN A 537 9.73 -18.34 0.07
C GLN A 537 8.47 -17.69 -0.55
N LYS A 538 8.62 -16.98 -1.68
CA LYS A 538 7.52 -16.29 -2.40
C LYS A 538 6.81 -15.24 -1.54
N ILE A 539 7.54 -14.58 -0.63
CA ILE A 539 7.03 -13.51 0.22
C ILE A 539 7.68 -12.19 -0.18
N ASP A 540 6.88 -11.26 -0.70
CA ASP A 540 7.34 -9.97 -1.19
C ASP A 540 7.25 -8.90 -0.10
N PHE A 541 8.38 -8.61 0.53
CA PHE A 541 8.50 -7.58 1.55
C PHE A 541 8.61 -6.16 0.97
N PHE A 542 7.82 -5.23 1.50
CA PHE A 542 7.97 -3.80 1.29
C PHE A 542 9.09 -3.25 2.17
N LYS A 543 10.02 -2.49 1.60
CA LYS A 543 11.00 -1.73 2.40
C LYS A 543 10.34 -0.46 2.92
N LEU A 544 10.32 -0.29 4.24
CA LEU A 544 9.85 0.93 4.88
C LEU A 544 10.99 1.94 5.03
N GLU A 545 10.70 3.21 4.74
CA GLU A 545 11.59 4.32 5.04
C GLU A 545 11.62 4.61 6.56
N ALA A 546 12.63 5.35 7.02
CA ALA A 546 12.85 5.58 8.45
C ALA A 546 11.67 6.24 9.17
N ASN A 547 10.95 7.14 8.48
CA ASN A 547 9.83 7.91 9.02
C ASN A 547 8.45 7.27 8.78
N GLU A 548 8.38 6.17 8.03
CA GLU A 548 7.11 5.51 7.73
C GLU A 548 6.63 4.66 8.90
N GLN A 549 5.33 4.77 9.21
CA GLN A 549 4.69 4.00 10.26
C GLN A 549 3.97 2.78 9.67
N ILE A 550 3.95 1.67 10.40
CA ILE A 550 3.21 0.47 9.96
C ILE A 550 1.72 0.78 9.84
N SER A 551 1.20 1.66 10.69
CA SER A 551 -0.19 2.12 10.69
C SER A 551 -0.61 2.87 9.42
N SER A 552 0.32 3.47 8.68
CA SER A 552 0.02 4.08 7.38
C SER A 552 -0.03 3.08 6.24
N CYS A 553 0.43 1.85 6.44
CA CYS A 553 0.61 0.85 5.39
C CYS A 553 -0.32 -0.36 5.51
N VAL A 554 -1.06 -0.50 6.61
CA VAL A 554 -1.92 -1.66 6.90
C VAL A 554 -3.37 -1.22 7.04
N GLY A 555 -4.27 -1.78 6.22
CA GLY A 555 -5.70 -1.51 6.23
C GLY A 555 -6.50 -2.31 7.28
N GLU A 556 -7.80 -2.01 7.41
CA GLU A 556 -8.67 -2.57 8.45
C GLU A 556 -8.87 -4.10 8.41
N LYS A 557 -8.65 -4.74 7.25
CA LYS A 557 -8.83 -6.19 7.03
C LYS A 557 -7.53 -6.90 6.66
N GLU A 558 -6.41 -6.30 7.06
CA GLU A 558 -5.09 -6.75 6.70
C GLU A 558 -4.28 -7.12 7.95
N TYR A 559 -3.46 -8.13 7.78
CA TYR A 559 -2.47 -8.65 8.71
C TYR A 559 -1.09 -8.26 8.23
N TYR A 560 -0.11 -8.33 9.14
CA TYR A 560 1.24 -8.00 8.75
C TYR A 560 2.29 -8.79 9.52
N PHE A 561 3.46 -8.90 8.89
CA PHE A 561 4.71 -9.24 9.52
C PHE A 561 5.72 -8.12 9.23
N ASN A 562 6.35 -7.59 10.27
CA ASN A 562 7.38 -6.56 10.15
C ASN A 562 8.69 -7.06 10.75
N ILE A 563 9.79 -6.73 10.09
CA ILE A 563 11.14 -6.99 10.56
C ILE A 563 12.04 -5.79 10.28
N ASP A 564 12.72 -5.32 11.32
CA ASP A 564 13.70 -4.25 11.29
C ASP A 564 15.08 -4.87 11.61
N ILE A 565 16.07 -4.63 10.75
CA ILE A 565 17.42 -5.17 10.84
C ILE A 565 18.38 -4.02 11.11
N TYR A 566 18.85 -3.88 12.36
CA TYR A 566 19.76 -2.83 12.82
C TYR A 566 21.19 -3.34 12.86
N LEU A 567 22.09 -2.73 12.09
CA LEU A 567 23.54 -2.91 12.24
C LEU A 567 24.09 -1.96 13.31
N SER A 568 23.54 -0.75 13.35
CA SER A 568 23.77 0.28 14.36
C SER A 568 22.48 1.07 14.60
N GLN A 569 22.48 2.01 15.55
CA GLN A 569 21.35 2.92 15.76
C GLN A 569 20.94 3.69 14.50
N ASP A 570 21.90 4.10 13.68
CA ASP A 570 21.66 4.94 12.50
C ASP A 570 21.63 4.13 11.19
N THR A 571 22.09 2.88 11.20
CA THR A 571 22.14 2.01 10.01
C THR A 571 21.22 0.82 10.19
N PHE A 572 20.04 0.91 9.59
CA PHE A 572 19.05 -0.15 9.63
C PHE A 572 18.28 -0.29 8.32
N LYS A 573 17.65 -1.45 8.12
CA LYS A 573 16.67 -1.68 7.05
C LYS A 573 15.39 -2.22 7.66
N ARG A 574 14.24 -1.70 7.22
CA ARG A 574 12.92 -2.09 7.71
C ARG A 574 12.15 -2.72 6.58
N TYR A 575 11.47 -3.82 6.89
CA TYR A 575 10.67 -4.58 5.94
C TYR A 575 9.28 -4.86 6.53
N LEU A 576 8.27 -4.78 5.68
CA LEU A 576 6.87 -5.02 6.03
C LEU A 576 6.26 -5.93 4.97
N TYR A 577 5.60 -7.00 5.40
CA TYR A 577 4.76 -7.83 4.56
C TYR A 577 3.32 -7.69 5.02
N VAL A 578 2.42 -7.32 4.11
CA VAL A 578 0.99 -7.11 4.38
C VAL A 578 0.21 -8.16 3.61
N PHE A 579 -0.72 -8.84 4.30
CA PHE A 579 -1.49 -9.95 3.74
C PHE A 579 -2.93 -9.93 4.27
N LYS A 580 -3.85 -10.60 3.58
CA LYS A 580 -5.28 -10.55 3.92
C LYS A 580 -5.66 -11.56 5.00
N GLU A 581 -6.79 -11.34 5.66
CA GLU A 581 -7.29 -12.24 6.72
C GLU A 581 -7.46 -13.70 6.29
N ASN A 582 -7.74 -13.95 5.01
CA ASN A 582 -7.91 -15.28 4.44
C ASN A 582 -6.60 -15.92 3.94
N GLU A 583 -5.48 -15.22 4.01
CA GLU A 583 -4.18 -15.73 3.58
C GLU A 583 -3.46 -16.42 4.75
N ARG A 584 -2.91 -17.61 4.50
CA ARG A 584 -2.17 -18.36 5.52
C ARG A 584 -0.76 -17.79 5.63
N PHE A 585 -0.35 -17.43 6.85
CA PHE A 585 1.01 -16.98 7.16
C PHE A 585 1.59 -17.75 8.34
N PRO A 586 2.84 -18.26 8.27
CA PRO A 586 3.43 -19.04 9.35
C PRO A 586 3.54 -18.26 10.68
N LEU A 587 3.09 -18.86 11.79
CA LEU A 587 3.11 -18.22 13.11
C LEU A 587 4.51 -18.17 13.75
N ASP A 588 5.48 -18.83 13.15
CA ASP A 588 6.87 -18.92 13.57
C ASP A 588 7.81 -18.35 12.49
N PHE A 589 7.27 -17.63 11.49
CA PHE A 589 8.01 -17.11 10.35
C PHE A 589 9.30 -16.37 10.74
N GLY A 590 9.23 -15.43 11.68
CA GLY A 590 10.41 -14.67 12.14
C GLY A 590 11.52 -15.56 12.70
N ARG A 591 11.15 -16.65 13.38
CA ARG A 591 12.09 -17.67 13.86
C ARG A 591 12.64 -18.52 12.71
N GLN A 592 11.77 -18.95 11.79
CA GLN A 592 12.16 -19.73 10.61
C GLN A 592 13.26 -19.02 9.82
N ILE A 593 13.06 -17.75 9.47
CA ILE A 593 14.02 -16.99 8.66
C ILE A 593 15.36 -16.80 9.36
N ILE A 594 15.36 -16.54 10.68
CA ILE A 594 16.60 -16.39 11.47
C ILE A 594 17.34 -17.72 11.51
N CYS A 595 16.63 -18.82 11.78
CA CYS A 595 17.24 -20.15 11.82
C CYS A 595 17.81 -20.57 10.47
N GLU A 596 17.12 -20.26 9.37
CA GLU A 596 17.58 -20.58 8.03
C GLU A 596 18.82 -19.78 7.65
N ILE A 597 18.78 -18.45 7.81
CA ILE A 597 19.88 -17.56 7.41
C ILE A 597 21.14 -17.80 8.25
N LEU A 598 20.98 -18.03 9.55
CA LEU A 598 22.09 -18.29 10.47
C LEU A 598 22.44 -19.79 10.58
N LYS A 599 21.79 -20.67 9.80
CA LYS A 599 22.05 -22.11 9.73
C LYS A 599 21.96 -22.82 11.09
N MET A 600 20.92 -22.53 11.86
CA MET A 600 20.66 -23.10 13.19
C MET A 600 19.30 -23.86 13.27
N PRO A 601 19.09 -24.92 12.47
CA PRO A 601 17.80 -25.61 12.37
C PRO A 601 17.31 -26.21 13.70
N HIS A 602 18.23 -26.58 14.60
CA HIS A 602 17.90 -27.10 15.92
C HIS A 602 17.22 -26.10 16.84
N ARG A 603 17.23 -24.79 16.52
CA ARG A 603 16.55 -23.73 17.30
C ARG A 603 15.18 -23.34 16.74
N LEU A 604 14.75 -23.98 15.66
CA LEU A 604 13.43 -23.75 15.06
C LEU A 604 12.31 -24.12 16.04
N ASN A 605 12.46 -25.25 16.74
CA ASN A 605 11.59 -25.58 17.87
C ASN A 605 12.10 -24.88 19.13
N TRP A 606 11.33 -23.97 19.71
CA TRP A 606 11.78 -23.23 20.91
C TRP A 606 12.04 -24.16 22.11
N LYS A 607 11.39 -25.33 22.18
CA LYS A 607 11.57 -26.30 23.26
C LYS A 607 12.96 -26.96 23.24
N THR A 608 13.64 -26.97 22.10
CA THR A 608 14.97 -27.59 21.95
C THR A 608 16.10 -26.62 22.26
N CYS A 609 15.79 -25.35 22.57
CA CYS A 609 16.78 -24.33 22.92
C CYS A 609 16.41 -23.53 24.18
N GLN A 610 15.70 -24.15 25.13
CA GLN A 610 15.41 -23.53 26.43
C GLN A 610 16.70 -23.37 27.24
N LEU A 611 16.79 -22.27 27.99
CA LEU A 611 17.88 -22.04 28.94
C LEU A 611 17.67 -22.88 30.20
N THR A 612 18.78 -23.28 30.81
CA THR A 612 18.78 -23.77 32.19
C THR A 612 18.44 -22.63 33.17
N ASN A 613 18.04 -22.96 34.40
CA ASN A 613 17.74 -21.95 35.42
C ASN A 613 18.94 -21.04 35.70
N ASP A 614 20.16 -21.58 35.69
CA ASP A 614 21.38 -20.82 35.96
C ASP A 614 21.68 -19.84 34.81
N GLU A 615 21.62 -20.30 33.56
CA GLU A 615 21.80 -19.45 32.38
C GLU A 615 20.72 -18.36 32.30
N GLN A 616 19.47 -18.70 32.64
CA GLN A 616 18.37 -17.74 32.70
C GLN A 616 18.66 -16.66 33.76
N ASN A 617 19.05 -17.06 34.97
CA ASN A 617 19.35 -16.13 36.06
C ASN A 617 20.53 -15.22 35.74
N GLU A 618 21.56 -15.74 35.06
CA GLU A 618 22.68 -14.95 34.55
C GLU A 618 22.19 -13.88 33.56
N CYS A 619 21.47 -14.29 32.52
CA CYS A 619 20.95 -13.37 31.49
C CYS A 619 20.02 -12.31 32.09
N ILE A 620 19.13 -12.70 33.02
CA ILE A 620 18.24 -11.76 33.72
C ILE A 620 19.04 -10.74 34.52
N SER A 621 20.04 -11.19 35.28
CA SER A 621 20.86 -10.31 36.13
C SER A 621 21.65 -9.32 35.27
N GLU A 622 22.24 -9.80 34.19
CA GLU A 622 22.95 -9.00 33.19
C GLU A 622 22.05 -7.94 32.54
N MET A 623 20.89 -8.35 32.02
CA MET A 623 19.94 -7.45 31.37
C MET A 623 19.33 -6.44 32.34
N LYS A 624 19.04 -6.84 33.59
CA LYS A 624 18.59 -5.92 34.66
C LYS A 624 19.62 -4.83 34.91
N PHE A 625 20.89 -5.21 35.06
CA PHE A 625 21.98 -4.26 35.28
C PHE A 625 22.09 -3.25 34.15
N ASN A 626 22.02 -3.71 32.90
CA ASN A 626 22.08 -2.84 31.73
C ASN A 626 20.90 -1.87 31.63
N CYS A 627 19.68 -2.32 31.94
CA CYS A 627 18.49 -1.47 31.87
C CYS A 627 18.43 -0.40 32.97
N GLN A 628 19.27 -0.46 34.02
CA GLN A 628 19.40 0.63 35.00
C GLN A 628 19.81 1.95 34.34
N LYS A 629 20.48 1.89 33.18
CA LYS A 629 20.93 3.04 32.39
C LYS A 629 19.79 3.75 31.63
N PHE A 630 18.55 3.25 31.68
CA PHE A 630 17.40 3.90 31.03
C PHE A 630 16.90 5.15 31.76
N LYS A 631 17.32 5.32 33.03
CA LYS A 631 16.87 6.38 33.93
C LYS A 631 17.53 7.71 33.64
#